data_AF-W9UY87-F1
#
_entry.id   AF-W9UY87-F1
#
_cell.length_a   1.000
_cell.length_b   1.000
_cell.length_c   1.000
_cell.angle_alpha   90.00
_cell.angle_beta   90.00
_cell.angle_gamma   90.00
#
_symmetry.space_group_name_H-M   'P 1'
#
loop_
_entity.id
_entity.type
_entity.pdbx_description
1 polymer ?
#
loop_
_entity_poly.entity_id
_entity_poly.type
_entity_poly.pdbx_seq_one_letter_code
_entity_poly.pdbx_strand_id
1 'polypeptide(L)'
;MKQSGLQEGDIFRRATLDQIELDLMRVYTTQGRYGADITTEVENLPGNRVALNINITEGRVASISHINIVGNTVFTDKELTDLFTLQLPNFWSFYTKSDQYSREKLSGDLERLRSYYLDRGYINFSIDSTQVALSPDKQDVFITVDITEGEQFKVADVVFVGNLVVSDDVLQSKLSMTAGDVFSRREMTDSQERLVRLLGDQATCLRM
;
A
#
# COMPACT_ATOMS: atom_id res chain seq x y z
N MET A 1 0.82 -23.05 9.05
CA MET A 1 0.50 -22.42 10.35
C MET A 1 0.95 -23.35 11.48
N LYS A 2 2.26 -23.49 11.72
CA LYS A 2 2.84 -24.37 12.77
C LYS A 2 4.00 -23.65 13.49
N GLN A 3 3.86 -22.35 13.69
CA GLN A 3 4.82 -21.55 14.46
C GLN A 3 4.01 -20.58 15.32
N SER A 4 4.19 -20.71 16.64
CA SER A 4 3.54 -19.99 17.74
C SER A 4 2.10 -20.40 18.06
N GLY A 5 1.94 -21.24 19.08
CA GLY A 5 0.66 -21.47 19.74
C GLY A 5 0.79 -22.55 20.82
N LEU A 6 0.31 -22.27 22.02
CA LEU A 6 0.18 -23.23 23.14
C LEU A 6 -0.38 -24.56 22.62
N GLN A 7 0.31 -25.66 22.90
CA GLN A 7 -0.14 -27.01 22.59
C GLN A 7 -0.64 -27.71 23.86
N GLU A 8 -1.46 -28.74 23.66
CA GLU A 8 -1.91 -29.58 24.77
C GLU A 8 -0.68 -30.21 25.46
N GLY A 9 -0.55 -29.99 26.78
CA GLY A 9 0.59 -30.44 27.58
C GLY A 9 1.68 -29.38 27.82
N ASP A 10 1.60 -28.20 27.19
CA ASP A 10 2.52 -27.10 27.47
C ASP A 10 2.30 -26.48 28.86
N ILE A 11 3.36 -25.89 29.42
CA ILE A 11 3.28 -25.12 30.66
C ILE A 11 2.50 -23.83 30.39
N PHE A 12 1.37 -23.65 31.10
CA PHE A 12 0.58 -22.43 31.02
C PHE A 12 1.37 -21.21 31.52
N ARG A 13 1.41 -20.16 30.69
CA ARG A 13 1.95 -18.85 31.05
C ARG A 13 0.99 -17.78 30.57
N ARG A 14 0.60 -16.87 31.45
CA ARG A 14 -0.31 -15.76 31.12
C ARG A 14 0.18 -14.93 29.93
N ALA A 15 1.48 -14.63 29.90
CA ALA A 15 2.09 -13.88 28.80
C ALA A 15 1.92 -14.55 27.42
N THR A 16 1.92 -15.89 27.35
CA THR A 16 1.69 -16.61 26.10
C THR A 16 0.23 -16.47 25.65
N LEU A 17 -0.71 -16.47 26.60
CA LEU A 17 -2.12 -16.26 26.29
C LEU A 17 -2.38 -14.85 25.75
N ASP A 18 -1.83 -13.82 26.42
CA ASP A 18 -1.99 -12.44 25.98
C ASP A 18 -1.38 -12.22 24.57
N GLN A 19 -0.27 -12.89 24.25
CA GLN A 19 0.33 -12.88 22.92
C GLN A 19 -0.58 -13.53 21.86
N ILE A 20 -1.20 -14.66 22.19
CA ILE A 20 -2.15 -15.33 21.29
C ILE A 20 -3.37 -14.44 21.02
N GLU A 21 -3.89 -13.77 22.05
CA GLU A 21 -5.01 -12.84 21.91
C GLU A 21 -4.65 -11.69 20.97
N LEU A 22 -3.47 -11.08 21.13
CA LEU A 22 -2.96 -10.04 20.24
C LEU A 22 -2.76 -10.52 18.80
N ASP A 23 -2.23 -11.73 18.62
CA ASP A 23 -2.00 -12.30 17.29
C ASP A 23 -3.31 -12.65 16.59
N LEU A 24 -4.28 -13.22 17.30
CA LEU A 24 -5.64 -13.45 16.79
C LEU A 24 -6.31 -12.12 16.43
N MET A 25 -6.24 -11.12 17.30
CA MET A 25 -6.76 -9.78 17.01
C MET A 25 -6.13 -9.19 15.75
N ARG A 26 -4.80 -9.34 15.59
CA ARG A 26 -4.09 -8.90 14.39
C ARG A 26 -4.60 -9.61 13.14
N VAL A 27 -4.79 -10.93 13.18
CA VAL A 27 -5.33 -11.70 12.04
C VAL A 27 -6.71 -11.19 11.64
N TYR A 28 -7.62 -10.97 12.59
CA TYR A 28 -8.96 -10.46 12.29
C TYR A 28 -8.94 -9.02 11.76
N THR A 29 -8.11 -8.15 12.33
CA THR A 29 -7.96 -6.76 11.82
C THR A 29 -7.36 -6.71 10.41
N THR A 30 -6.38 -7.57 10.07
CA THR A 30 -5.86 -7.69 8.70
C THR A 30 -6.93 -8.15 7.70
N GLN A 31 -7.91 -8.95 8.14
CA GLN A 31 -9.06 -9.34 7.33
C GLN A 31 -10.16 -8.25 7.24
N GLY A 32 -9.93 -7.07 7.80
CA GLY A 32 -10.90 -5.97 7.81
C GLY A 32 -11.99 -6.09 8.88
N ARG A 33 -11.86 -7.03 9.82
CA ARG A 33 -12.83 -7.28 10.90
C ARG A 33 -12.43 -6.57 12.18
N TYR A 34 -12.56 -5.25 12.19
CA TYR A 34 -12.23 -4.42 13.35
C TYR A 34 -13.22 -4.55 14.51
N GLY A 35 -14.46 -4.97 14.21
CA GLY A 35 -15.47 -5.31 15.19
C GLY A 35 -15.25 -6.67 15.87
N ALA A 36 -14.15 -7.38 15.59
CA ALA A 36 -13.86 -8.65 16.24
C ALA A 36 -13.58 -8.46 17.74
N ASP A 37 -14.21 -9.29 18.56
CA ASP A 37 -14.05 -9.33 20.01
C ASP A 37 -13.57 -10.74 20.41
N ILE A 38 -12.44 -10.80 21.11
CA ILE A 38 -11.81 -12.06 21.51
C ILE A 38 -11.79 -12.08 23.03
N THR A 39 -12.48 -13.06 23.62
CA THR A 39 -12.52 -13.25 25.07
C THR A 39 -11.86 -14.58 25.41
N THR A 40 -10.91 -14.53 26.34
CA THR A 40 -10.15 -15.70 26.79
C THR A 40 -10.49 -16.02 28.25
N GLU A 41 -11.05 -17.20 28.48
CA GLU A 41 -11.39 -17.70 29.81
C GLU A 41 -10.46 -18.83 30.21
N VAL A 42 -9.96 -18.76 31.44
CA VAL A 42 -8.99 -19.70 32.00
C VAL A 42 -9.68 -20.47 33.12
N GLU A 43 -9.87 -21.77 32.92
CA GLU A 43 -10.50 -22.66 33.91
C GLU A 43 -9.44 -23.58 34.54
N ASN A 44 -9.36 -23.59 35.87
CA ASN A 44 -8.43 -24.44 36.60
C ASN A 44 -8.99 -25.86 36.74
N LEU A 45 -8.22 -26.87 36.35
CA LEU A 45 -8.59 -28.27 36.42
C LEU A 45 -7.77 -29.04 37.47
N PRO A 46 -8.30 -30.16 38.00
CA PRO A 46 -7.53 -31.04 38.88
C PRO A 46 -6.24 -31.55 38.22
N GLY A 47 -5.19 -31.67 39.04
CA GLY A 47 -3.87 -32.14 38.60
C GLY A 47 -2.98 -31.04 38.05
N ASN A 48 -3.12 -29.79 38.52
CA ASN A 48 -2.33 -28.63 38.08
C ASN A 48 -2.42 -28.40 36.55
N ARG A 49 -3.63 -28.58 36.01
CA ARG A 49 -3.95 -28.38 34.60
C ARG A 49 -4.85 -27.16 34.45
N VAL A 50 -4.85 -26.59 33.26
CA VAL A 50 -5.65 -25.42 32.92
C VAL A 50 -6.36 -25.72 31.60
N ALA A 51 -7.67 -25.50 31.55
CA ALA A 51 -8.42 -25.44 30.30
C ALA A 51 -8.50 -23.97 29.85
N LEU A 52 -8.30 -23.77 28.55
CA LEU A 52 -8.37 -22.46 27.92
C LEU A 52 -9.56 -22.44 26.96
N ASN A 53 -10.54 -21.59 27.25
CA ASN A 53 -11.68 -21.36 26.38
C ASN A 53 -11.48 -20.03 25.67
N ILE A 54 -11.34 -20.06 24.34
CA ILE A 54 -11.21 -18.85 23.52
C ILE A 54 -12.52 -18.66 22.76
N ASN A 55 -13.28 -17.63 23.14
CA ASN A 55 -14.51 -17.25 22.47
C ASN A 55 -14.22 -16.08 21.53
N ILE A 56 -14.55 -16.25 20.25
CA ILE A 56 -14.28 -15.26 19.22
C ILE A 56 -15.61 -14.82 18.60
N THR A 57 -15.91 -13.53 18.72
CA THR A 57 -17.01 -12.89 18.01
C THR A 57 -16.42 -12.11 16.85
N GLU A 58 -16.53 -12.62 15.62
CA GLU A 58 -15.77 -12.05 14.50
C GLU A 58 -16.26 -10.66 14.03
N GLY A 59 -17.50 -10.29 14.32
CA GLY A 59 -18.11 -9.04 13.87
C GLY A 59 -18.29 -8.93 12.34
N ARG A 60 -18.78 -7.77 11.88
CA ARG A 60 -18.88 -7.45 10.45
C ARG A 60 -17.56 -6.91 9.91
N VAL A 61 -17.32 -7.11 8.60
CA VAL A 61 -16.19 -6.47 7.91
C VAL A 61 -16.49 -4.98 7.81
N ALA A 62 -15.51 -4.15 8.18
CA ALA A 62 -15.67 -2.70 8.08
C ALA A 62 -15.57 -2.26 6.61
N SER A 63 -16.54 -1.47 6.18
CA SER A 63 -16.60 -0.86 4.85
C SER A 63 -16.09 0.56 4.89
N ILE A 64 -15.49 1.01 3.79
CA ILE A 64 -15.06 2.39 3.62
C ILE A 64 -16.29 3.23 3.30
N SER A 65 -16.56 4.19 4.17
CA SER A 65 -17.69 5.10 4.03
C SER A 65 -17.29 6.41 3.36
N HIS A 66 -16.07 6.89 3.63
CA HIS A 66 -15.57 8.12 3.01
C HIS A 66 -14.04 8.13 2.89
N ILE A 67 -13.56 8.75 1.82
CA ILE A 67 -12.15 9.04 1.58
C ILE A 67 -12.06 10.54 1.33
N ASN A 68 -11.29 11.23 2.16
CA ASN A 68 -11.05 12.65 2.06
C ASN A 68 -9.57 12.89 1.77
N ILE A 69 -9.28 13.72 0.77
CA ILE A 69 -7.92 14.13 0.43
C ILE A 69 -7.83 15.62 0.71
N VAL A 70 -6.83 16.03 1.48
CA VAL A 70 -6.65 17.41 1.91
C VAL A 70 -5.32 17.92 1.39
N GLY A 71 -5.32 19.11 0.81
CA GLY A 71 -4.13 19.76 0.27
C GLY A 71 -3.98 19.64 -1.26
N ASN A 72 -4.90 18.94 -1.93
CA ASN A 72 -5.00 19.00 -3.38
C ASN A 72 -5.60 20.35 -3.84
N THR A 73 -4.93 20.98 -4.80
CA THR A 73 -5.36 22.22 -5.44
C THR A 73 -5.28 22.12 -6.95
N VAL A 74 -4.39 21.27 -7.47
CA VAL A 74 -4.21 21.03 -8.90
C VAL A 74 -5.25 20.05 -9.44
N PHE A 75 -5.51 18.96 -8.72
CA PHE A 75 -6.45 17.90 -9.13
C PHE A 75 -7.67 17.89 -8.22
N THR A 76 -8.80 17.45 -8.76
CA THR A 76 -10.03 17.34 -7.98
C THR A 76 -10.03 16.08 -7.12
N ASP A 77 -10.72 16.12 -5.96
CA ASP A 77 -10.85 14.97 -5.06
C ASP A 77 -11.36 13.73 -5.79
N LYS A 78 -12.28 13.93 -6.75
CA LYS A 78 -12.85 12.86 -7.55
C LYS A 78 -11.81 12.20 -8.44
N GLU A 79 -11.00 12.98 -9.16
CA GLU A 79 -9.93 12.44 -10.00
C GLU A 79 -8.94 11.62 -9.20
N LEU A 80 -8.61 12.07 -7.98
CA LEU A 80 -7.68 11.35 -7.11
C LEU A 80 -8.31 10.10 -6.50
N THR A 81 -9.58 10.17 -6.10
CA THR A 81 -10.33 9.04 -5.53
C THR A 81 -10.60 7.95 -6.57
N ASP A 82 -10.80 8.32 -7.84
CA ASP A 82 -11.00 7.37 -8.95
C ASP A 82 -9.72 6.54 -9.24
N LEU A 83 -8.54 6.98 -8.79
CA LEU A 83 -7.29 6.21 -8.88
C LEU A 83 -7.22 5.06 -7.87
N PHE A 84 -8.02 5.13 -6.80
CA PHE A 84 -7.95 4.18 -5.71
C PHE A 84 -8.69 2.90 -6.09
N THR A 85 -8.14 1.77 -5.68
CA THR A 85 -8.81 0.47 -5.74
C THR A 85 -9.87 0.39 -4.66
N LEU A 86 -9.60 1.01 -3.52
CA LEU A 86 -10.58 1.26 -2.46
C LEU A 86 -11.60 2.28 -2.96
N GLN A 87 -12.85 1.86 -3.02
CA GLN A 87 -13.94 2.68 -3.51
C GLN A 87 -15.10 2.69 -2.53
N LEU A 88 -15.90 3.73 -2.63
CA LEU A 88 -17.19 3.84 -1.96
C LEU A 88 -18.09 2.65 -2.35
N PRO A 89 -19.08 2.31 -1.50
CA PRO A 89 -20.02 1.24 -1.80
C PRO A 89 -20.85 1.60 -3.04
N ASN A 90 -20.49 1.03 -4.18
CA ASN A 90 -21.22 1.19 -5.44
C ASN A 90 -22.15 -0.02 -5.65
N PHE A 91 -23.11 0.08 -6.58
CA PHE A 91 -24.04 -1.01 -6.90
C PHE A 91 -23.32 -2.34 -7.20
N TRP A 92 -22.06 -2.31 -7.68
CA TRP A 92 -21.24 -3.48 -8.01
C TRP A 92 -20.30 -3.96 -6.87
N SER A 93 -20.24 -3.25 -5.75
CA SER A 93 -19.30 -3.50 -4.65
C SER A 93 -19.47 -4.90 -4.04
N PHE A 94 -20.69 -5.45 -4.11
CA PHE A 94 -20.97 -6.82 -3.65
C PHE A 94 -20.18 -7.91 -4.38
N TYR A 95 -19.74 -7.66 -5.63
CA TYR A 95 -18.87 -8.56 -6.37
C TYR A 95 -17.38 -8.23 -6.20
N THR A 96 -17.00 -6.95 -6.25
CA THR A 96 -15.59 -6.54 -6.25
C THR A 96 -14.95 -6.50 -4.86
N LYS A 97 -15.75 -6.40 -3.80
CA LYS A 97 -15.29 -6.21 -2.40
C LYS A 97 -14.30 -5.03 -2.29
N SER A 98 -14.49 -4.00 -3.11
CA SER A 98 -13.65 -2.80 -3.17
C SER A 98 -13.92 -1.85 -1.99
N ASP A 99 -15.09 -1.99 -1.35
CA ASP A 99 -15.48 -1.29 -0.13
C ASP A 99 -14.80 -1.82 1.14
N GLN A 100 -14.27 -3.04 1.12
CA GLN A 100 -13.63 -3.64 2.30
C GLN A 100 -12.26 -3.03 2.54
N TYR A 101 -12.12 -2.37 3.69
CA TYR A 101 -10.84 -1.81 4.10
C TYR A 101 -9.80 -2.90 4.32
N SER A 102 -8.62 -2.71 3.73
CA SER A 102 -7.41 -3.43 4.11
C SER A 102 -6.23 -2.46 4.09
N ARG A 103 -5.28 -2.66 5.01
CA ARG A 103 -4.08 -1.81 5.10
C ARG A 103 -3.25 -1.91 3.82
N GLU A 104 -3.17 -3.10 3.24
CA GLU A 104 -2.41 -3.40 2.03
C GLU A 104 -2.99 -2.67 0.82
N LYS A 105 -4.33 -2.69 0.67
CA LYS A 105 -5.00 -1.95 -0.41
C LYS A 105 -4.77 -0.45 -0.28
N LEU A 106 -4.93 0.11 0.92
CA LEU A 106 -4.66 1.52 1.18
C LEU A 106 -3.23 1.89 0.83
N SER A 107 -2.25 1.10 1.27
CA SER A 107 -0.84 1.34 0.94
C SER A 107 -0.58 1.33 -0.57
N GLY A 108 -1.23 0.42 -1.31
CA GLY A 108 -1.13 0.39 -2.76
C GLY A 108 -1.76 1.61 -3.43
N ASP A 109 -2.88 2.09 -2.90
CA ASP A 109 -3.58 3.27 -3.42
C ASP A 109 -2.81 4.57 -3.13
N LEU A 110 -2.17 4.69 -1.96
CA LEU A 110 -1.27 5.81 -1.67
C LEU A 110 -0.05 5.83 -2.61
N GLU A 111 0.50 4.67 -2.97
CA GLU A 111 1.61 4.61 -3.95
C GLU A 111 1.12 4.94 -5.37
N ARG A 112 -0.10 4.56 -5.74
CA ARG A 112 -0.72 4.98 -7.00
C ARG A 112 -0.91 6.49 -7.06
N LEU A 113 -1.41 7.08 -5.97
CA LEU A 113 -1.54 8.54 -5.83
C LEU A 113 -0.19 9.22 -6.03
N ARG A 114 0.82 8.77 -5.29
CA ARG A 114 2.19 9.29 -5.41
C ARG A 114 2.73 9.17 -6.83
N SER A 115 2.56 8.02 -7.46
CA SER A 115 2.99 7.78 -8.83
C SER A 115 2.26 8.71 -9.82
N TYR A 116 0.96 8.92 -9.63
CA TYR A 116 0.15 9.79 -10.48
C TYR A 116 0.66 11.24 -10.52
N TYR A 117 1.08 11.77 -9.37
CA TYR A 117 1.68 13.10 -9.25
C TYR A 117 3.10 13.15 -9.84
N LEU A 118 3.95 12.17 -9.52
CA LEU A 118 5.33 12.10 -10.03
C LEU A 118 5.38 11.96 -11.55
N ASP A 119 4.41 11.27 -12.14
CA ASP A 119 4.28 11.10 -13.60
C ASP A 119 3.79 12.37 -14.32
N ARG A 120 3.42 13.41 -13.57
CA ARG A 120 2.95 14.72 -14.08
C ARG A 120 3.85 15.89 -13.67
N GLY A 121 5.05 15.59 -13.18
CA GLY A 121 6.09 16.58 -12.91
C GLY A 121 6.13 17.11 -11.48
N TYR A 122 5.30 16.59 -10.58
CA TYR A 122 5.28 17.00 -9.17
C TYR A 122 6.33 16.20 -8.37
N ILE A 123 7.61 16.53 -8.56
CA ILE A 123 8.74 15.78 -7.96
C ILE A 123 8.75 15.87 -6.43
N ASN A 124 8.34 17.02 -5.89
CA ASN A 124 8.29 17.29 -4.46
C ASN A 124 6.97 16.85 -3.81
N PHE A 125 6.15 16.06 -4.51
CA PHE A 125 4.91 15.53 -3.94
C PHE A 125 5.20 14.68 -2.70
N SER A 126 4.51 14.99 -1.59
CA SER A 126 4.55 14.20 -0.35
C SER A 126 3.14 13.91 0.17
N ILE A 127 3.02 12.75 0.80
CA ILE A 127 1.89 12.40 1.64
C ILE A 127 2.35 12.62 3.07
N ASP A 128 1.77 13.63 3.72
CA ASP A 128 2.26 14.12 5.01
C ASP A 128 1.70 13.28 6.17
N SER A 129 0.42 12.91 6.08
CA SER A 129 -0.22 12.00 7.02
C SER A 129 -1.36 11.21 6.39
N THR A 130 -1.63 10.03 6.97
CA THR A 130 -2.81 9.24 6.65
C THR A 130 -3.49 8.86 7.96
N GLN A 131 -4.72 9.35 8.11
CA GLN A 131 -5.53 9.16 9.30
C GLN A 131 -6.67 8.21 8.95
N VAL A 132 -6.85 7.17 9.77
CA VAL A 132 -7.93 6.19 9.62
C VAL A 132 -8.76 6.21 10.88
N ALA A 133 -10.01 6.65 10.75
CA ALA A 133 -10.99 6.69 11.82
C ALA A 133 -12.06 5.62 11.59
N LEU A 134 -12.51 5.00 12.69
CA LEU A 134 -13.61 4.05 12.67
C LEU A 134 -14.83 4.67 13.34
N SER A 135 -16.02 4.35 12.83
CA SER A 135 -17.26 4.65 13.51
C SER A 135 -17.35 3.96 14.88
N PRO A 136 -18.16 4.47 15.83
CA PRO A 136 -18.35 3.84 17.13
C PRO A 136 -18.82 2.38 17.07
N ASP A 137 -19.56 2.02 16.02
CA ASP A 137 -20.05 0.66 15.78
C ASP A 137 -19.06 -0.22 14.97
N LYS A 138 -17.85 0.30 14.70
CA LYS A 138 -16.71 -0.37 14.04
C LYS A 138 -17.01 -0.94 12.66
N GLN A 139 -17.98 -0.37 11.96
CA GLN A 139 -18.42 -0.82 10.63
C GLN A 139 -18.04 0.13 9.51
N ASP A 140 -17.93 1.43 9.80
CA ASP A 140 -17.55 2.43 8.82
C ASP A 140 -16.12 2.88 9.06
N VAL A 141 -15.35 2.94 7.97
CA VAL A 141 -13.99 3.47 7.95
C VAL A 141 -13.98 4.80 7.21
N PHE A 142 -13.40 5.80 7.84
CA PHE A 142 -13.15 7.13 7.28
C PHE A 142 -11.65 7.30 7.11
N ILE A 143 -11.21 7.58 5.89
CA ILE A 143 -9.80 7.76 5.56
C ILE A 143 -9.59 9.24 5.22
N THR A 144 -8.64 9.88 5.88
CA THR A 144 -8.18 11.23 5.52
C THR A 144 -6.71 11.16 5.14
N VAL A 145 -6.39 11.67 3.96
CA VAL A 145 -5.02 11.72 3.44
C VAL A 145 -4.62 13.18 3.29
N ASP A 146 -3.62 13.59 4.06
CA ASP A 146 -3.05 14.94 3.99
C ASP A 146 -1.86 14.89 3.02
N ILE A 147 -1.89 15.75 2.00
CA ILE A 147 -0.87 15.80 0.95
C ILE A 147 -0.32 17.20 0.73
N THR A 148 0.91 17.25 0.25
CA THR A 148 1.56 18.45 -0.27
C THR A 148 1.95 18.20 -1.72
N GLU A 149 1.33 18.94 -2.66
CA GLU A 149 1.52 18.73 -4.10
C GLU A 149 2.91 19.17 -4.59
N GLY A 150 3.39 20.32 -4.09
CA GLY A 150 4.62 20.94 -4.56
C GLY A 150 4.49 21.59 -5.95
N GLU A 151 5.62 22.03 -6.50
CA GLU A 151 5.67 22.68 -7.81
C GLU A 151 5.83 21.65 -8.95
N GLN A 152 5.36 22.03 -10.15
CA GLN A 152 5.55 21.22 -11.35
C GLN A 152 6.92 21.52 -12.00
N PHE A 153 7.70 20.47 -12.21
CA PHE A 153 9.02 20.52 -12.83
C PHE A 153 8.99 20.07 -14.29
N LYS A 154 9.89 20.64 -15.07
CA LYS A 154 10.17 20.27 -16.46
C LYS A 154 11.59 19.76 -16.60
N VAL A 155 11.83 18.93 -17.60
CA VAL A 155 13.15 18.43 -17.95
C VAL A 155 13.96 19.60 -18.54
N ALA A 156 15.04 20.00 -17.87
CA ALA A 156 15.88 21.10 -18.35
C ALA A 156 16.81 20.65 -19.48
N ASP A 157 17.50 19.54 -19.28
CA ASP A 157 18.43 18.96 -20.25
C ASP A 157 18.62 17.47 -19.93
N VAL A 158 19.07 16.69 -20.93
CA VAL A 158 19.44 15.27 -20.76
C VAL A 158 20.85 15.05 -21.28
N VAL A 159 21.78 14.78 -20.36
CA VAL A 159 23.19 14.58 -20.66
C VAL A 159 23.57 13.13 -20.39
N PHE A 160 24.23 12.49 -21.36
CA PHE A 160 24.81 11.16 -21.18
C PHE A 160 26.25 11.29 -20.70
N VAL A 161 26.59 10.60 -19.61
CA VAL A 161 27.94 10.64 -19.02
C VAL A 161 28.47 9.22 -18.87
N GLY A 162 29.67 8.96 -19.37
CA GLY A 162 30.37 7.68 -19.21
C GLY A 162 31.09 7.21 -20.48
N ASN A 163 31.63 5.99 -20.43
CA ASN A 163 32.21 5.34 -21.60
C ASN A 163 31.10 4.60 -22.36
N LEU A 164 30.49 5.30 -23.31
CA LEU A 164 29.34 4.81 -24.06
C LEU A 164 29.84 4.01 -25.27
N VAL A 165 29.39 2.75 -25.38
CA VAL A 165 29.68 1.87 -26.53
C VAL A 165 28.90 2.31 -27.78
N VAL A 166 27.83 3.10 -27.58
CA VAL A 166 26.87 3.53 -28.59
C VAL A 166 26.91 5.05 -28.69
N SER A 167 26.71 5.60 -29.89
CA SER A 167 26.64 7.05 -30.10
C SER A 167 25.45 7.70 -29.40
N ASP A 168 25.62 8.95 -28.99
CA ASP A 168 24.62 9.75 -28.29
C ASP A 168 23.31 9.87 -29.07
N ASP A 169 23.35 9.98 -30.40
CA ASP A 169 22.15 10.05 -31.25
C ASP A 169 21.24 8.82 -31.08
N VAL A 170 21.84 7.63 -30.99
CA VAL A 170 21.10 6.38 -30.82
C VAL A 170 20.50 6.32 -29.41
N LEU A 171 21.24 6.76 -28.39
CA LEU A 171 20.73 6.83 -27.02
C LEU A 171 19.57 7.83 -26.91
N GLN A 172 19.72 8.99 -27.52
CA GLN A 172 18.70 10.04 -27.55
C GLN A 172 17.43 9.57 -28.25
N SER A 173 17.55 8.76 -29.31
CA SER A 173 16.39 8.15 -29.99
C SER A 173 15.59 7.16 -29.14
N LYS A 174 16.15 6.68 -28.01
CA LYS A 174 15.48 5.78 -27.08
C LYS A 174 14.86 6.47 -25.88
N LEU A 175 15.13 7.76 -25.71
CA LEU A 175 14.47 8.56 -24.68
C LEU A 175 13.01 8.80 -25.05
N SER A 176 12.15 8.81 -24.04
CA SER A 176 10.73 9.12 -24.17
C SER A 176 10.39 10.54 -23.73
N MET A 177 11.36 11.24 -23.15
CA MET A 177 11.28 12.64 -22.73
C MET A 177 12.43 13.43 -23.32
N THR A 178 12.15 14.68 -23.69
CA THR A 178 13.13 15.64 -24.21
C THR A 178 13.17 16.90 -23.36
N ALA A 179 14.19 17.73 -23.56
CA ALA A 179 14.30 19.02 -22.88
C ALA A 179 13.07 19.89 -23.17
N GLY A 180 12.45 20.42 -22.11
CA GLY A 180 11.22 21.21 -22.16
C GLY A 180 9.94 20.45 -21.82
N ASP A 181 9.96 19.11 -21.87
CA ASP A 181 8.81 18.29 -21.50
C ASP A 181 8.56 18.33 -19.97
N VAL A 182 7.31 18.12 -19.57
CA VAL A 182 6.98 17.93 -18.15
C VAL A 182 7.64 16.64 -17.67
N PHE A 183 8.29 16.70 -16.50
CA PHE A 183 8.94 15.52 -15.94
C PHE A 183 7.91 14.42 -15.70
N SER A 184 8.26 13.18 -16.04
CA SER A 184 7.45 12.00 -15.75
C SER A 184 8.34 10.87 -15.26
N ARG A 185 8.11 10.41 -14.03
CA ARG A 185 8.87 9.29 -13.45
C ARG A 185 8.72 8.03 -14.30
N ARG A 186 7.53 7.73 -14.81
CA ARG A 186 7.28 6.61 -15.72
C ARG A 186 8.14 6.70 -16.98
N GLU A 187 8.08 7.83 -17.69
CA GLU A 187 8.85 8.00 -18.93
C GLU A 187 10.37 7.94 -18.68
N MET A 188 10.83 8.43 -17.53
CA MET A 188 12.24 8.35 -17.12
C MET A 188 12.65 6.89 -16.93
N THR A 189 11.83 6.13 -16.19
CA THR A 189 12.07 4.72 -15.88
C THR A 189 12.05 3.88 -17.16
N ASP A 190 11.06 4.09 -18.02
CA ASP A 190 10.94 3.41 -19.32
C ASP A 190 12.14 3.71 -20.22
N SER A 191 12.61 4.96 -20.23
CA SER A 191 13.80 5.35 -20.99
C SER A 191 15.05 4.66 -20.43
N GLN A 192 15.20 4.61 -19.11
CA GLN A 192 16.31 3.91 -18.46
C GLN A 192 16.31 2.41 -18.80
N GLU A 193 15.15 1.74 -18.76
CA GLU A 193 15.03 0.32 -19.11
C GLU A 193 15.39 0.05 -20.57
N ARG A 194 14.94 0.92 -21.51
CA ARG A 194 15.29 0.81 -22.94
C ARG A 194 16.79 0.98 -23.17
N LEU A 195 17.42 1.93 -22.46
CA LEU A 195 18.86 2.15 -22.56
C LEU A 195 19.65 0.97 -21.98
N VAL A 196 19.27 0.46 -20.81
CA VAL A 196 19.89 -0.73 -20.20
C VAL A 196 19.79 -1.93 -21.14
N ARG A 197 18.62 -2.15 -21.75
CA ARG A 197 18.42 -3.24 -22.71
C ARG A 197 19.31 -3.09 -23.94
N LEU A 198 19.34 -1.90 -24.54
CA LEU A 198 20.18 -1.62 -25.70
C LEU A 198 21.67 -1.87 -25.42
N LEU A 199 22.16 -1.38 -24.28
CA LEU A 199 23.57 -1.56 -23.88
C LEU A 199 23.89 -3.01 -23.54
N GLY A 200 22.96 -3.74 -22.91
CA GLY A 200 23.10 -5.16 -22.62
C GLY A 200 23.20 -6.03 -23.89
N ASP A 201 22.38 -5.74 -24.89
CA ASP A 201 22.41 -6.45 -26.18
C ASP A 201 23.76 -6.24 -26.89
N GLN A 202 24.27 -5.01 -26.92
CA GLN A 202 25.58 -4.72 -27.53
C GLN A 202 26.76 -5.31 -26.76
N ALA A 203 26.74 -5.27 -25.43
CA ALA A 203 27.79 -5.85 -24.60
C ALA A 203 27.87 -7.38 -24.75
N THR A 204 26.73 -8.04 -24.95
CA THR A 204 26.67 -9.49 -25.19
C THR A 204 27.21 -9.85 -26.57
N CYS A 205 26.94 -9.03 -27.58
CA CYS A 205 27.44 -9.22 -28.95
C CYS A 205 28.97 -9.03 -29.07
N LEU A 206 29.58 -8.13 -28.28
CA LEU A 206 31.03 -7.89 -28.28
C LEU A 206 31.83 -8.98 -27.54
N ARG A 207 31.15 -9.94 -26.91
CA ARG A 207 31.77 -11.02 -26.12
C ARG A 207 31.73 -12.40 -26.82
N MET A 208 31.20 -12.46 -28.04
CA MET A 208 31.25 -13.60 -28.97
C MET A 208 32.26 -13.31 -30.08
#